data_AF-A0A9C7UIW2-F1
#
_entry.id   AF-A0A9C7UIW2-F1
#
_cell.length_a   1.000
_cell.length_b   1.000
_cell.length_c   1.000
_cell.angle_alpha   90.00
_cell.angle_beta   90.00
_cell.angle_gamma   90.00
#
_symmetry.space_group_name_H-M   'P 1'
#
loop_
_entity.id
_entity.type
_entity.pdbx_description
1 polymer ?
#
loop_
_entity_poly.entity_id
_entity_poly.type
_entity_poly.pdbx_seq_one_letter_code
_entity_poly.pdbx_strand_id
1 'polypeptide(L)'
;MATRAGPQGAVRACIVTQHGAIGLPVGGMGFELSKFNRATQAKRQPGSNFKPFLYASALEAGITPSTVINDAPVVLDNLSAAEIWRPENDSGKFYGPTRLREALTFSRNLVSIRVLQRVGVRRFIRYVEGLGLIPRHTGQSDLALGTHTYTPLEIATGYAILANEGFKVEPWLIERIENAKGEIVYAADPLVACAECAYAEGSEPEEMRMEDILGTAVPEVRAADRVMDPGSPSSFPLFSTMPFSAVQAAARGARPAGHLWQDGHHQWPAGRVVLGFQSRPDYNRLGGL
;
A
#
# COMPACT_ATOMS: atom_id res chain seq x y z
N MET A 1 5.40 39.98 10.67
CA MET A 1 6.41 38.91 10.56
C MET A 1 5.69 37.58 10.46
N ALA A 2 5.53 37.04 9.26
CA ALA A 2 5.02 35.68 9.09
C ALA A 2 6.17 34.70 9.38
N THR A 3 6.03 33.89 10.43
CA THR A 3 6.95 32.81 10.73
C THR A 3 6.96 31.84 9.55
N ARG A 4 8.15 31.64 8.95
CA ARG A 4 8.40 30.63 7.92
C ARG A 4 7.94 29.27 8.45
N ALA A 5 7.05 28.59 7.72
CA ALA A 5 6.69 27.22 8.05
C ALA A 5 7.91 26.31 7.78
N GLY A 6 8.61 25.92 8.84
CA GLY A 6 9.64 24.88 8.80
C GLY A 6 9.05 23.49 8.47
N PRO A 7 9.90 22.47 8.29
CA PRO A 7 9.45 21.10 8.07
C PRO A 7 8.45 20.68 9.17
N GLN A 8 7.29 20.18 8.79
CA GLN A 8 6.12 19.97 9.66
C GLN A 8 6.11 18.64 10.44
N GLY A 9 7.28 18.01 10.62
CA GLY A 9 7.48 16.81 11.44
C GLY A 9 7.24 15.47 10.76
N ALA A 10 7.44 14.40 11.53
CA ALA A 10 7.17 13.04 11.12
C ALA A 10 5.66 12.74 11.25
N VAL A 11 5.04 12.32 10.14
CA VAL A 11 3.69 11.77 10.10
C VAL A 11 3.79 10.26 10.14
N ARG A 12 2.90 9.57 10.87
CA ARG A 12 2.85 8.10 10.94
C ARG A 12 1.40 7.62 10.92
N ALA A 13 1.12 6.63 10.08
CA ALA A 13 -0.08 5.81 10.11
C ALA A 13 0.33 4.38 10.45
N CYS A 14 -0.34 3.77 11.43
CA CYS A 14 -0.09 2.40 11.85
C CYS A 14 -1.39 1.60 11.75
N ILE A 15 -1.34 0.41 11.15
CA ILE A 15 -2.51 -0.46 11.01
C ILE A 15 -2.13 -1.92 11.34
N VAL A 16 -2.99 -2.60 12.08
CA VAL A 16 -2.87 -4.04 12.35
C VAL A 16 -3.31 -4.83 11.12
N THR A 17 -2.46 -5.72 10.62
CA THR A 17 -2.68 -6.44 9.36
C THR A 17 -3.82 -7.45 9.45
N GLN A 18 -4.06 -8.01 10.64
CA GLN A 18 -5.08 -9.03 10.85
C GLN A 18 -6.50 -8.48 10.80
N HIS A 19 -6.77 -7.29 11.30
CA HIS A 19 -8.15 -6.81 11.47
C HIS A 19 -8.33 -5.31 11.23
N GLY A 20 -7.29 -4.60 10.78
CA GLY A 20 -7.40 -3.20 10.39
C GLY A 20 -7.44 -2.18 11.54
N ALA A 21 -7.17 -2.56 12.79
CA ALA A 21 -7.14 -1.56 13.87
C ALA A 21 -6.04 -0.51 13.63
N ILE A 22 -6.41 0.75 13.74
CA ILE A 22 -5.49 1.89 13.63
C ILE A 22 -4.71 1.99 14.95
N GLY A 23 -3.40 1.74 14.89
CA GLY A 23 -2.49 2.09 15.98
C GLY A 23 -2.29 3.61 16.08
N LEU A 24 -1.73 4.11 17.18
CA LEU A 24 -1.55 5.55 17.46
C LEU A 24 -1.02 6.35 16.23
N PRO A 25 -1.91 7.10 15.53
CA PRO A 25 -1.49 7.86 14.35
C PRO A 25 -0.85 9.17 14.80
N VAL A 26 0.25 9.56 14.14
CA VAL A 26 0.92 10.85 14.37
C VAL A 26 0.65 11.76 13.18
N GLY A 27 -0.13 12.83 13.39
CA GLY A 27 -0.60 13.73 12.33
C GLY A 27 0.33 14.92 12.00
N GLY A 28 1.40 15.14 12.78
CA GLY A 28 2.36 16.25 12.65
C GLY A 28 3.17 16.51 13.93
N MET A 29 4.00 17.57 13.96
CA MET A 29 4.87 17.89 15.11
C MET A 29 4.13 18.19 16.43
N GLY A 30 2.90 18.69 16.36
CA GLY A 30 2.14 19.06 17.55
C GLY A 30 0.76 19.55 17.19
N PHE A 31 -0.23 19.13 17.98
CA PHE A 31 -1.63 19.49 17.77
C PHE A 31 -1.87 21.01 17.87
N GLU A 32 -1.18 21.67 18.82
CA GLU A 32 -1.24 23.12 19.00
C GLU A 32 -0.68 23.91 17.81
N LEU A 33 0.26 23.33 17.07
CA LEU A 33 0.82 23.93 15.86
C LEU A 33 -0.11 23.73 14.66
N SER A 34 -0.76 22.56 14.58
CA SER A 34 -1.66 22.23 13.49
C SER A 34 -2.63 21.12 13.91
N LYS A 35 -3.92 21.45 13.91
CA LYS A 35 -5.01 20.49 14.14
C LYS A 35 -5.26 19.57 12.94
N PHE A 36 -4.58 19.80 11.82
CA PHE A 36 -4.72 19.02 10.59
C PHE A 36 -3.99 17.68 10.73
N ASN A 37 -4.73 16.57 10.67
CA ASN A 37 -4.19 15.22 10.76
C ASN A 37 -3.72 14.73 9.39
N ARG A 38 -2.43 14.80 9.16
CA ARG A 38 -1.84 14.39 7.87
C ARG A 38 -1.88 12.89 7.62
N ALA A 39 -2.03 12.06 8.66
CA ALA A 39 -2.13 10.61 8.47
C ALA A 39 -3.44 10.21 7.77
N THR A 40 -4.52 10.97 7.99
CA THR A 40 -5.87 10.66 7.49
C THR A 40 -6.43 11.68 6.51
N GLN A 41 -5.88 12.90 6.45
CA GLN A 41 -6.44 13.99 5.64
C GLN A 41 -5.51 14.46 4.52
N ALA A 42 -4.19 14.30 4.65
CA ALA A 42 -3.24 14.80 3.66
C ALA A 42 -3.10 13.83 2.49
N LYS A 43 -3.72 14.17 1.35
CA LYS A 43 -3.53 13.43 0.10
C LYS A 43 -2.23 13.84 -0.59
N ARG A 44 -1.36 12.89 -0.87
CA ARG A 44 -0.06 13.10 -1.52
C ARG A 44 0.25 11.97 -2.51
N GLN A 45 1.12 12.24 -3.47
CA GLN A 45 1.59 11.22 -4.41
C GLN A 45 2.50 10.23 -3.68
N PRO A 46 2.19 8.92 -3.64
CA PRO A 46 3.03 7.91 -3.00
C PRO A 46 4.36 7.71 -3.75
N GLY A 47 4.41 8.03 -5.05
CA GLY A 47 5.58 7.77 -5.87
C GLY A 47 5.89 6.28 -5.96
N SER A 48 7.17 5.92 -5.80
CA SER A 48 7.60 4.52 -5.87
C SER A 48 7.01 3.60 -4.79
N ASN A 49 6.44 4.14 -3.70
CA ASN A 49 5.63 3.36 -2.75
C ASN A 49 4.43 2.67 -3.38
N PHE A 50 4.02 3.08 -4.58
CA PHE A 50 2.92 2.47 -5.29
C PHE A 50 3.32 1.24 -6.12
N LYS A 51 4.61 1.10 -6.44
CA LYS A 51 5.11 0.01 -7.30
C LYS A 51 4.84 -1.39 -6.73
N PRO A 52 4.92 -1.64 -5.40
CA PRO A 52 4.58 -2.96 -4.87
C PRO A 52 3.17 -3.43 -5.26
N PHE A 53 2.17 -2.56 -5.30
CA PHE A 53 0.82 -2.91 -5.77
C PHE A 53 0.81 -3.31 -7.24
N LEU A 54 1.53 -2.56 -8.09
CA LEU A 54 1.66 -2.89 -9.51
C LEU A 54 2.34 -4.24 -9.71
N TYR A 55 3.41 -4.50 -8.97
CA TYR A 55 4.17 -5.73 -9.10
C TYR A 55 3.39 -6.92 -8.53
N ALA A 56 2.60 -6.73 -7.46
CA ALA A 56 1.65 -7.72 -6.97
C ALA A 56 0.63 -8.10 -8.05
N SER A 57 0.02 -7.10 -8.70
CA SER A 57 -0.92 -7.34 -9.81
C SER A 57 -0.26 -8.04 -11.01
N ALA A 58 1.04 -7.80 -11.23
CA ALA A 58 1.82 -8.45 -12.27
C ALA A 58 2.04 -9.93 -11.96
N LEU A 59 2.35 -10.25 -10.70
CA LEU A 59 2.46 -11.63 -10.24
C LEU A 59 1.14 -12.38 -10.42
N GLU A 60 0.01 -11.74 -10.12
CA GLU A 60 -1.33 -12.29 -10.36
C GLU A 60 -1.69 -12.44 -11.85
N ALA A 61 -1.08 -11.65 -12.71
CA ALA A 61 -1.18 -11.82 -14.15
C ALA A 61 -0.23 -12.91 -14.71
N GLY A 62 0.44 -13.69 -13.84
CA GLY A 62 1.37 -14.77 -14.23
C GLY A 62 2.78 -14.31 -14.58
N ILE A 63 3.13 -13.04 -14.33
CA ILE A 63 4.51 -12.56 -14.45
C ILE A 63 5.29 -13.08 -13.24
N THR A 64 6.52 -13.57 -13.43
CA THR A 64 7.32 -14.13 -12.34
C THR A 64 8.42 -13.17 -11.88
N PRO A 65 8.95 -13.30 -10.65
CA PRO A 65 10.10 -12.51 -10.18
C PRO A 65 11.35 -12.64 -11.07
N SER A 66 11.47 -13.75 -11.80
CA SER A 66 12.55 -14.03 -12.75
C SER A 66 12.29 -13.50 -14.16
N THR A 67 11.07 -13.03 -14.46
CA THR A 67 10.73 -12.47 -15.77
C THR A 67 11.63 -11.28 -16.07
N VAL A 68 12.21 -11.29 -17.27
CA VAL A 68 13.12 -10.25 -17.73
C VAL A 68 12.32 -9.21 -18.51
N ILE A 69 12.43 -7.96 -18.09
CA ILE A 69 11.82 -6.80 -18.74
C ILE A 69 12.93 -5.81 -19.06
N ASN A 70 12.91 -5.28 -20.28
CA ASN A 70 13.96 -4.40 -20.75
C ASN A 70 13.86 -3.03 -20.06
N ASP A 71 14.94 -2.59 -19.43
CA ASP A 71 15.13 -1.26 -18.88
C ASP A 71 15.84 -0.36 -19.89
N ALA A 72 15.12 -0.01 -20.94
CA ALA A 72 15.56 0.81 -22.06
C ALA A 72 14.65 2.05 -22.24
N PRO A 73 15.06 3.08 -23.00
CA PRO A 73 14.20 4.23 -23.29
C PRO A 73 12.81 3.81 -23.75
N VAL A 74 11.78 4.49 -23.26
CA VAL A 74 10.40 4.34 -23.73
C VAL A 74 9.88 5.71 -24.11
N VAL A 75 9.21 5.78 -25.25
CA VAL A 75 8.54 6.97 -25.73
C VAL A 75 7.06 6.65 -25.73
N LEU A 76 6.28 7.46 -25.02
CA LEU A 76 4.86 7.24 -24.87
C LEU A 76 4.11 8.43 -25.43
N ASP A 77 3.18 8.13 -26.33
CA ASP A 77 2.23 9.11 -26.81
C ASP A 77 1.25 9.41 -25.68
N ASN A 78 1.29 10.63 -25.16
CA ASN A 78 0.29 11.06 -24.21
C ASN A 78 -0.96 11.47 -24.99
N LEU A 79 -2.03 10.66 -24.93
CA LEU A 79 -3.26 10.94 -25.67
C LEU A 79 -3.96 12.25 -25.23
N SER A 80 -3.60 12.82 -24.07
CA SER A 80 -4.22 14.03 -23.51
C SER A 80 -3.41 15.31 -23.69
N ALA A 81 -2.16 15.26 -24.11
CA ALA A 81 -1.31 16.42 -24.36
C ALA A 81 -0.48 16.16 -25.62
N ALA A 82 -0.36 17.13 -26.53
CA ALA A 82 0.47 17.04 -27.73
C ALA A 82 1.99 16.95 -27.44
N GLU A 83 2.37 16.44 -26.28
CA GLU A 83 3.72 16.39 -25.73
C GLU A 83 4.14 14.93 -25.54
N ILE A 84 5.24 14.57 -26.19
CA ILE A 84 5.86 13.25 -26.11
C ILE A 84 6.44 13.08 -24.71
N TRP A 85 5.98 12.09 -23.95
CA TRP A 85 6.51 11.81 -22.62
C TRP A 85 7.69 10.83 -22.68
N ARG A 86 8.82 11.23 -22.09
CA ARG A 86 10.06 10.44 -22.00
C ARG A 86 10.45 10.24 -20.54
N PRO A 87 9.92 9.21 -19.88
CA PRO A 87 10.28 8.91 -18.50
C PRO A 87 11.74 8.43 -18.40
N GLU A 88 12.31 8.57 -17.20
CA GLU A 88 13.67 8.15 -16.90
C GLU A 88 13.75 7.48 -15.52
N ASN A 89 14.76 6.63 -15.33
CA ASN A 89 15.09 6.07 -14.01
C ASN A 89 15.73 7.13 -13.11
N ASP A 90 15.67 6.91 -11.79
CA ASP A 90 16.28 7.84 -10.83
C ASP A 90 17.80 8.06 -11.03
N SER A 91 18.50 7.06 -11.54
CA SER A 91 19.93 7.17 -11.84
C SER A 91 20.24 7.85 -13.19
N GLY A 92 19.23 8.14 -14.02
CA GLY A 92 19.42 8.58 -15.42
C GLY A 92 20.06 7.52 -16.33
N LYS A 93 20.27 6.29 -15.83
CA LYS A 93 20.90 5.18 -16.57
C LYS A 93 19.87 4.15 -17.03
N PHE A 94 20.22 3.47 -18.10
CA PHE A 94 19.53 2.29 -18.62
C PHE A 94 20.32 1.05 -18.23
N TYR A 95 19.62 0.01 -17.77
CA TYR A 95 20.24 -1.23 -17.32
C TYR A 95 19.98 -2.40 -18.28
N GLY A 96 19.17 -2.18 -19.34
CA GLY A 96 18.86 -3.21 -20.31
C GLY A 96 18.01 -4.34 -19.72
N PRO A 97 18.14 -5.58 -20.20
CA PRO A 97 17.37 -6.72 -19.70
C PRO A 97 17.50 -6.88 -18.17
N THR A 98 16.43 -6.59 -17.42
CA THR A 98 16.43 -6.56 -15.95
C THR A 98 15.37 -7.52 -15.41
N ARG A 99 15.67 -8.29 -14.36
CA ARG A 99 14.67 -9.18 -13.75
C ARG A 99 13.63 -8.37 -12.97
N LEU A 100 12.38 -8.82 -12.95
CA LEU A 100 11.30 -8.13 -12.24
C LEU A 100 11.65 -7.84 -10.77
N ARG A 101 12.26 -8.80 -10.07
CA ARG A 101 12.72 -8.59 -8.68
C ARG A 101 13.76 -7.49 -8.53
N GLU A 102 14.70 -7.38 -9.47
CA GLU A 102 15.73 -6.35 -9.47
C GLU A 102 15.12 -4.99 -9.81
N ALA A 103 14.15 -4.97 -10.74
CA ALA A 103 13.43 -3.76 -11.09
C ALA A 103 12.66 -3.18 -9.91
N LEU A 104 12.00 -4.01 -9.09
CA LEU A 104 11.40 -3.56 -7.84
C LEU A 104 12.47 -3.10 -6.85
N THR A 105 13.55 -3.89 -6.70
CA THR A 105 14.65 -3.60 -5.77
C THR A 105 15.28 -2.24 -5.99
N PHE A 106 15.54 -1.90 -7.25
CA PHE A 106 16.13 -0.63 -7.62
C PHE A 106 15.10 0.38 -8.10
N SER A 107 13.82 0.10 -7.89
CA SER A 107 12.69 0.96 -8.23
C SER A 107 12.77 1.51 -9.66
N ARG A 108 13.06 0.65 -10.66
CA ARG A 108 13.24 1.07 -12.06
C ARG A 108 11.93 1.54 -12.68
N ASN A 109 11.87 2.83 -13.04
CA ASN A 109 10.67 3.46 -13.58
C ASN A 109 10.28 2.86 -14.94
N LEU A 110 11.24 2.66 -15.84
CA LEU A 110 10.96 2.20 -17.20
C LEU A 110 10.48 0.75 -17.21
N VAL A 111 10.98 -0.08 -16.29
CA VAL A 111 10.47 -1.42 -16.09
C VAL A 111 9.06 -1.38 -15.52
N SER A 112 8.78 -0.57 -14.50
CA SER A 112 7.41 -0.43 -13.95
C SER A 112 6.39 0.00 -15.01
N ILE A 113 6.75 0.93 -15.90
CA ILE A 113 5.87 1.35 -17.00
C ILE A 113 5.58 0.17 -17.95
N ARG A 114 6.60 -0.60 -18.32
CA ARG A 114 6.43 -1.80 -19.17
C ARG A 114 5.64 -2.90 -18.47
N VAL A 115 5.80 -3.06 -17.16
CA VAL A 115 4.96 -3.95 -16.34
C VAL A 115 3.50 -3.53 -16.45
N LEU A 116 3.19 -2.24 -16.27
CA LEU A 116 1.83 -1.73 -16.41
C LEU A 116 1.27 -1.95 -17.81
N GLN A 117 2.07 -1.76 -18.86
CA GLN A 117 1.65 -2.06 -20.23
C GLN A 117 1.33 -3.55 -20.43
N ARG A 118 2.11 -4.45 -19.82
CA ARG A 118 1.92 -5.89 -19.92
C ARG A 118 0.73 -6.39 -19.10
N VAL A 119 0.50 -5.83 -17.91
CA VAL A 119 -0.67 -6.13 -17.06
C VAL A 119 -1.95 -5.52 -17.66
N GLY A 120 -1.82 -4.33 -18.24
CA GLY A 120 -2.92 -3.52 -18.74
C GLY A 120 -3.49 -2.59 -17.66
N VAL A 121 -3.67 -1.32 -18.01
CA VAL A 121 -4.13 -0.25 -17.12
C VAL A 121 -5.46 -0.58 -16.44
N ARG A 122 -6.44 -1.07 -17.19
CA ARG A 122 -7.77 -1.42 -16.65
C ARG A 122 -7.74 -2.55 -15.64
N ARG A 123 -6.87 -3.56 -15.86
CA ARG A 123 -6.71 -4.67 -14.91
C ARG A 123 -6.07 -4.16 -13.62
N PHE A 124 -5.03 -3.33 -13.74
CA PHE A 124 -4.36 -2.76 -12.59
C PHE A 124 -5.27 -1.84 -11.77
N ILE A 125 -6.10 -1.00 -12.42
CA ILE A 125 -7.09 -0.16 -11.73
C ILE A 125 -8.04 -1.02 -10.88
N ARG A 126 -8.64 -2.06 -11.48
CA ARG A 126 -9.54 -2.96 -10.73
C ARG A 126 -8.82 -3.65 -9.56
N TYR A 127 -7.57 -4.03 -9.76
CA TYR A 127 -6.75 -4.62 -8.71
C TYR A 127 -6.59 -3.66 -7.52
N VAL A 128 -6.19 -2.40 -7.75
CA VAL A 128 -6.00 -1.43 -6.66
C VAL A 128 -7.32 -0.96 -6.04
N GLU A 129 -8.42 -0.94 -6.81
CA GLU A 129 -9.77 -0.71 -6.26
C GLU A 129 -10.18 -1.80 -5.26
N GLY A 130 -9.83 -3.06 -5.52
CA GLY A 130 -10.01 -4.16 -4.56
C GLY A 130 -9.26 -3.96 -3.25
N LEU A 131 -8.13 -3.24 -3.30
CA LEU A 131 -7.34 -2.83 -2.12
C LEU A 131 -7.86 -1.54 -1.45
N GLY A 132 -8.96 -0.96 -1.93
CA GLY A 132 -9.49 0.32 -1.46
C GLY A 132 -8.74 1.56 -1.96
N LEU A 133 -7.81 1.40 -2.91
CA LEU A 133 -7.03 2.49 -3.52
C LEU A 133 -7.68 2.92 -4.84
N ILE A 134 -8.61 3.88 -4.77
CA ILE A 134 -9.37 4.35 -5.94
C ILE A 134 -8.62 5.50 -6.67
N PRO A 135 -8.09 5.28 -7.89
CA PRO A 135 -7.41 6.33 -8.66
C PRO A 135 -8.42 7.32 -9.26
N ARG A 136 -8.32 8.61 -8.90
CA ARG A 136 -9.35 9.63 -9.26
C ARG A 136 -9.17 10.26 -10.65
N HIS A 137 -8.01 10.12 -11.28
CA HIS A 137 -7.71 10.60 -12.64
C HIS A 137 -6.66 9.69 -13.26
N THR A 138 -6.79 9.25 -14.51
CA THR A 138 -5.87 8.26 -15.10
C THR A 138 -5.20 8.80 -16.36
N GLY A 139 -4.01 9.40 -16.17
CA GLY A 139 -2.99 9.22 -17.19
C GLY A 139 -2.64 7.72 -17.22
N GLN A 140 -2.52 7.14 -18.42
CA GLN A 140 -2.47 5.69 -18.55
C GLN A 140 -1.13 5.12 -18.07
N SER A 141 -0.02 5.83 -18.28
CA SER A 141 1.33 5.28 -18.08
C SER A 141 2.03 5.80 -16.82
N ASP A 142 1.68 7.00 -16.35
CA ASP A 142 2.20 7.59 -15.12
C ASP A 142 1.59 6.98 -13.85
N LEU A 143 0.46 6.29 -13.97
CA LEU A 143 -0.10 5.40 -12.95
C LEU A 143 0.94 4.41 -12.39
N ALA A 144 1.86 3.91 -13.23
CA ALA A 144 2.95 3.03 -12.81
C ALA A 144 3.96 3.68 -11.86
N LEU A 145 3.98 5.02 -11.82
CA LEU A 145 4.91 5.82 -11.04
C LEU A 145 4.29 6.38 -9.75
N GLY A 146 3.00 6.12 -9.51
CA GLY A 146 2.32 6.58 -8.29
C GLY A 146 2.04 8.08 -8.28
N THR A 147 1.57 8.65 -9.40
CA THR A 147 1.20 10.07 -9.54
C THR A 147 -0.18 10.43 -8.96
N HIS A 148 -0.98 9.44 -8.54
CA HIS A 148 -2.26 9.65 -7.86
C HIS A 148 -2.07 10.04 -6.40
N THR A 149 -3.04 10.74 -5.82
CA THR A 149 -2.94 11.21 -4.44
C THR A 149 -3.73 10.34 -3.47
N TYR A 150 -3.04 9.86 -2.43
CA TYR A 150 -3.60 9.06 -1.35
C TYR A 150 -3.14 9.62 -0.01
N THR A 151 -3.91 9.31 1.03
CA THR A 151 -3.53 9.51 2.43
C THR A 151 -2.57 8.41 2.87
N PRO A 152 -1.72 8.65 3.87
CA PRO A 152 -0.89 7.60 4.45
C PRO A 152 -1.69 6.41 4.95
N LEU A 153 -2.87 6.64 5.54
CA LEU A 153 -3.73 5.58 6.02
C LEU A 153 -4.23 4.70 4.87
N GLU A 154 -4.64 5.28 3.73
CA GLU A 154 -5.05 4.50 2.54
C GLU A 154 -3.89 3.61 2.05
N ILE A 155 -2.68 4.15 1.91
CA ILE A 155 -1.51 3.36 1.48
C ILE A 155 -1.16 2.28 2.51
N ALA A 156 -1.15 2.61 3.81
CA ALA A 156 -0.87 1.66 4.88
C ALA A 156 -1.89 0.51 4.88
N THR A 157 -3.16 0.81 4.62
CA THR A 157 -4.23 -0.20 4.48
C THR A 157 -3.97 -1.13 3.30
N GLY A 158 -3.59 -0.58 2.13
CA GLY A 158 -3.20 -1.42 0.99
C GLY A 158 -2.02 -2.33 1.30
N TYR A 159 -1.00 -1.84 2.00
CA TYR A 159 0.11 -2.68 2.47
C TYR A 159 -0.31 -3.71 3.51
N ALA A 160 -1.32 -3.43 4.33
CA ALA A 160 -1.86 -4.39 5.29
C ALA A 160 -2.45 -5.59 4.57
N ILE A 161 -3.19 -5.33 3.49
CA ILE A 161 -3.76 -6.36 2.62
C ILE A 161 -2.65 -7.16 1.92
N LEU A 162 -1.60 -6.51 1.43
CA LEU A 162 -0.45 -7.25 0.88
C LEU A 162 0.27 -8.11 1.93
N ALA A 163 0.36 -7.63 3.17
CA ALA A 163 1.07 -8.31 4.26
C ALA A 163 0.25 -9.44 4.88
N ASN A 164 -1.08 -9.40 4.79
CA ASN A 164 -1.98 -10.42 5.31
C ASN A 164 -2.42 -11.42 4.22
N GLU A 165 -1.66 -11.57 3.14
CA GLU A 165 -1.95 -12.53 2.05
C GLU A 165 -3.20 -12.21 1.22
N GLY A 166 -3.65 -10.95 1.22
CA GLY A 166 -4.72 -10.49 0.35
C GLY A 166 -6.11 -10.47 0.97
N PHE A 167 -6.23 -10.53 2.29
CA PHE A 167 -7.49 -10.35 3.00
C PHE A 167 -7.84 -8.88 3.17
N LYS A 168 -9.04 -8.49 2.76
CA LYS A 168 -9.50 -7.11 2.83
C LYS A 168 -9.83 -6.71 4.27
N VAL A 169 -8.98 -5.89 4.86
CA VAL A 169 -9.21 -5.28 6.18
C VAL A 169 -9.59 -3.82 6.03
N GLU A 170 -10.51 -3.36 6.87
CA GLU A 170 -10.96 -1.97 6.89
C GLU A 170 -10.41 -1.24 8.11
N PRO A 171 -9.89 -0.01 7.95
CA PRO A 171 -9.29 0.72 9.05
C PRO A 171 -10.33 1.19 10.06
N TRP A 172 -10.19 0.82 11.34
CA TRP A 172 -11.08 1.25 12.43
C TRP A 172 -10.30 1.74 13.66
N LEU A 173 -10.93 2.62 14.46
CA LEU A 173 -10.29 3.28 15.60
C LEU A 173 -11.02 3.06 16.93
N ILE A 174 -12.36 3.01 16.92
CA ILE A 174 -13.17 2.90 18.13
C ILE A 174 -13.41 1.43 18.40
N GLU A 175 -12.88 0.91 19.50
CA GLU A 175 -13.11 -0.49 19.93
C GLU A 175 -14.47 -0.66 20.60
N ARG A 176 -14.84 0.26 21.50
CA ARG A 176 -16.16 0.26 22.13
C ARG A 176 -16.55 1.65 22.62
N ILE A 177 -17.84 1.87 22.77
CA ILE A 177 -18.44 3.05 23.39
C ILE A 177 -19.31 2.56 24.54
N GLU A 178 -19.07 3.08 25.73
CA GLU A 178 -19.86 2.81 26.93
C GLU A 178 -20.63 4.06 27.35
N ASN A 179 -21.81 3.88 27.93
CA ASN A 179 -22.54 4.97 28.57
C ASN A 179 -22.03 5.22 30.00
N ALA A 180 -22.54 6.26 30.67
CA ALA A 180 -22.13 6.62 32.02
C ALA A 180 -22.42 5.55 33.10
N LYS A 181 -23.25 4.54 32.77
CA LYS A 181 -23.57 3.39 33.63
C LYS A 181 -22.68 2.18 33.36
N GLY A 182 -21.77 2.26 32.39
CA GLY A 182 -20.91 1.15 31.96
C GLY A 182 -21.57 0.18 30.97
N GLU A 183 -22.73 0.53 30.40
CA GLU A 183 -23.38 -0.31 29.39
C GLU A 183 -22.75 -0.05 28.02
N ILE A 184 -22.39 -1.11 27.30
CA ILE A 184 -21.81 -1.03 25.96
C ILE A 184 -22.91 -0.62 24.96
N VAL A 185 -22.72 0.54 24.34
CA VAL A 185 -23.61 1.11 23.31
C VAL A 185 -23.13 0.75 21.89
N TYR A 186 -21.83 0.50 21.76
CA TYR A 186 -21.19 0.08 20.51
C TYR A 186 -19.96 -0.75 20.83
N ALA A 187 -19.73 -1.79 20.06
CA ALA A 187 -18.48 -2.53 20.01
C ALA A 187 -18.08 -2.71 18.54
N ALA A 188 -16.79 -2.60 18.25
CA ALA A 188 -16.27 -2.89 16.92
C ALA A 188 -16.46 -4.37 16.60
N ASP A 189 -16.94 -4.63 15.40
CA ASP A 189 -17.07 -5.96 14.82
C ASP A 189 -16.28 -6.02 13.50
N PRO A 190 -14.94 -6.01 13.57
CA PRO A 190 -14.09 -5.91 12.39
C PRO A 190 -13.99 -7.24 11.65
N LEU A 191 -13.84 -7.15 10.32
CA LEU A 191 -13.44 -8.30 9.51
C LEU A 191 -11.98 -8.69 9.82
N VAL A 192 -11.73 -9.99 9.97
CA VAL A 192 -10.41 -10.53 10.31
C VAL A 192 -9.87 -11.39 9.18
N ALA A 193 -8.62 -11.11 8.80
CA ALA A 193 -7.81 -11.95 7.93
C ALA A 193 -7.57 -13.30 8.60
N CYS A 194 -8.35 -14.29 8.21
CA CYS A 194 -8.32 -15.62 8.78
C CYS A 194 -8.26 -16.66 7.66
N ALA A 195 -7.06 -17.20 7.43
CA ALA A 195 -6.87 -18.23 6.42
C ALA A 195 -7.65 -19.51 6.76
N GLU A 196 -7.69 -19.88 8.04
CA GLU A 196 -8.34 -21.09 8.55
C GLU A 196 -9.88 -20.99 8.48
N CYS A 197 -10.44 -19.79 8.70
CA CYS A 197 -11.88 -19.56 8.63
C CYS A 197 -12.43 -19.75 7.21
N ALA A 198 -11.64 -19.43 6.18
CA ALA A 198 -12.03 -19.61 4.78
C ALA A 198 -12.14 -21.10 4.38
N TYR A 199 -11.44 -22.01 5.06
CA TYR A 199 -11.56 -23.46 4.81
C TYR A 199 -12.77 -24.09 5.49
N ALA A 200 -13.28 -23.48 6.56
CA ALA A 200 -14.44 -23.98 7.31
C ALA A 200 -15.76 -23.84 6.52
N GLU A 201 -15.88 -22.85 5.62
CA GLU A 201 -17.07 -22.68 4.76
C GLU A 201 -17.15 -23.71 3.61
N GLY A 202 -16.07 -24.45 3.33
CA GLY A 202 -15.94 -25.32 2.15
C GLY A 202 -15.75 -26.81 2.43
N SER A 203 -15.56 -27.23 3.68
CA SER A 203 -15.53 -28.64 4.05
C SER A 203 -16.97 -29.16 4.20
N GLU A 204 -17.33 -30.23 3.47
CA GLU A 204 -18.46 -31.06 3.92
C GLU A 204 -18.18 -31.45 5.38
N PRO A 205 -19.17 -31.42 6.27
CA PRO A 205 -18.93 -31.71 7.67
C PRO A 205 -18.42 -33.15 7.76
N GLU A 206 -17.12 -33.33 7.97
CA GLU A 206 -16.60 -34.54 8.60
C GLU A 206 -17.43 -34.70 9.88
N GLU A 207 -17.99 -35.89 10.11
CA GLU A 207 -18.86 -36.19 11.25
C GLU A 207 -18.15 -35.78 12.55
N MET A 208 -18.44 -34.56 13.03
CA MET A 208 -17.88 -34.02 14.26
C MET A 208 -18.38 -34.88 15.42
N ARG A 209 -17.46 -35.32 16.27
CA ARG A 209 -17.84 -36.02 17.50
C ARG A 209 -18.52 -35.03 18.43
N MET A 210 -19.50 -35.52 19.19
CA MET A 210 -20.26 -34.71 20.17
C MET A 210 -19.37 -33.96 21.18
N GLU A 211 -18.15 -34.46 21.40
CA GLU A 211 -17.14 -33.88 22.27
C GLU A 211 -16.47 -32.62 21.67
N ASP A 212 -16.33 -32.55 20.34
CA ASP A 212 -15.73 -31.39 19.65
C ASP A 212 -16.70 -30.21 19.59
N ILE A 213 -18.02 -30.48 19.50
CA ILE A 213 -19.10 -29.49 19.52
C ILE A 213 -19.20 -28.78 20.88
N LEU A 214 -18.83 -29.46 21.97
CA LEU A 214 -18.91 -28.94 23.33
C LEU A 214 -17.61 -28.24 23.80
N GLY A 215 -16.51 -28.40 23.05
CA GLY A 215 -15.16 -27.99 23.48
C GLY A 215 -14.58 -26.75 22.80
N THR A 216 -15.03 -26.40 21.60
CA THR A 216 -14.50 -25.24 20.87
C THR A 216 -15.61 -24.25 20.57
N ALA A 217 -15.78 -23.28 21.46
CA ALA A 217 -16.29 -21.98 21.03
C ALA A 217 -15.24 -21.40 20.08
N VAL A 218 -15.30 -21.75 18.80
CA VAL A 218 -14.61 -20.99 17.76
C VAL A 218 -15.12 -19.58 17.94
N PRO A 219 -14.28 -18.59 18.30
CA PRO A 219 -14.77 -17.23 18.45
C PRO A 219 -15.45 -16.86 17.14
N GLU A 220 -16.65 -16.29 17.23
CA GLU A 220 -17.47 -15.87 16.08
C GLU A 220 -16.77 -14.67 15.42
N VAL A 221 -15.67 -14.95 14.72
CA VAL A 221 -14.84 -13.97 14.04
C VAL A 221 -15.38 -13.85 12.64
N ARG A 222 -15.80 -12.64 12.25
CA ARG A 222 -16.22 -12.38 10.87
C ARG A 222 -15.00 -12.40 9.96
N ALA A 223 -14.91 -13.41 9.11
CA ALA A 223 -13.81 -13.54 8.18
C ALA A 223 -13.84 -12.41 7.14
N ALA A 224 -12.67 -11.85 6.86
CA ALA A 224 -12.48 -10.90 5.77
C ALA A 224 -12.54 -11.60 4.41
N ASP A 225 -13.15 -10.93 3.43
CA ASP A 225 -13.09 -11.38 2.03
C ASP A 225 -11.65 -11.36 1.53
N ARG A 226 -11.27 -12.38 0.75
CA ARG A 226 -9.98 -12.39 0.05
C ARG A 226 -10.11 -11.68 -1.28
N VAL A 227 -9.32 -10.63 -1.49
CA VAL A 227 -9.32 -9.78 -2.69
C VAL A 227 -8.14 -10.02 -3.63
N MET A 228 -7.21 -10.91 -3.27
CA MET A 228 -6.12 -11.40 -4.12
C MET A 228 -6.24 -12.92 -4.33
N ASP A 229 -5.87 -13.40 -5.52
CA ASP A 229 -6.03 -14.82 -5.89
C ASP A 229 -5.10 -15.73 -5.08
N PRO A 230 -5.60 -16.65 -4.21
CA PRO A 230 -4.77 -17.48 -3.34
C PRO A 230 -3.81 -18.42 -4.09
N GLY A 231 -4.11 -18.80 -5.34
CA GLY A 231 -3.26 -19.64 -6.17
C GLY A 231 -2.14 -18.87 -6.89
N SER A 232 -2.17 -17.54 -6.84
CA SER A 232 -1.20 -16.68 -7.49
C SER A 232 0.09 -16.53 -6.65
N PRO A 233 1.28 -16.40 -7.29
CA PRO A 233 2.51 -15.97 -6.62
C PRO A 233 2.42 -14.63 -5.88
N SER A 234 1.35 -13.85 -6.11
CA SER A 234 1.03 -12.61 -5.38
C SER A 234 0.44 -12.84 -3.98
N SER A 235 -0.19 -13.99 -3.73
CA SER A 235 -0.82 -14.34 -2.46
C SER A 235 0.08 -15.11 -1.52
N PHE A 236 1.10 -15.79 -2.07
CA PHE A 236 2.33 -15.97 -1.31
C PHE A 236 2.84 -14.59 -0.96
N PRO A 237 3.32 -14.34 0.28
CA PRO A 237 3.74 -13.02 0.67
C PRO A 237 4.63 -12.49 -0.44
N LEU A 238 4.28 -11.35 -1.03
CA LEU A 238 5.15 -10.67 -2.01
C LEU A 238 6.58 -10.56 -1.45
N PHE A 239 6.69 -10.55 -0.12
CA PHE A 239 7.88 -10.59 0.73
C PHE A 239 8.65 -11.93 0.79
N SER A 240 8.07 -13.03 0.34
CA SER A 240 8.70 -14.35 0.17
C SER A 240 9.24 -14.54 -1.25
N THR A 241 8.56 -14.00 -2.27
CA THR A 241 8.93 -14.15 -3.69
C THR A 241 9.77 -12.98 -4.21
N MET A 242 9.65 -11.80 -3.60
CA MET A 242 10.55 -10.65 -3.77
C MET A 242 11.34 -10.45 -2.48
N PRO A 243 12.64 -10.13 -2.55
CA PRO A 243 13.40 -9.86 -1.34
C PRO A 243 12.74 -8.72 -0.55
N PHE A 244 12.60 -8.87 0.76
CA PHE A 244 12.04 -7.83 1.63
C PHE A 244 12.71 -6.47 1.41
N SER A 245 14.03 -6.46 1.19
CA SER A 245 14.80 -5.27 0.84
C SER A 245 14.35 -4.60 -0.45
N ALA A 246 13.77 -5.35 -1.39
CA ALA A 246 13.31 -4.85 -2.67
C ALA A 246 12.03 -4.02 -2.54
N VAL A 247 11.06 -4.55 -1.81
CA VAL A 247 9.82 -3.86 -1.47
C VAL A 247 10.15 -2.62 -0.64
N GLN A 248 11.09 -2.75 0.30
CA GLN A 248 11.57 -1.66 1.16
C GLN A 248 12.36 -0.59 0.39
N ALA A 249 13.06 -0.95 -0.69
CA ALA A 249 13.81 -0.01 -1.51
C ALA A 249 12.90 0.75 -2.50
N ALA A 250 11.90 0.06 -3.08
CA ALA A 250 10.84 0.70 -3.85
C ALA A 250 10.11 1.75 -3.01
N ALA A 251 9.82 1.43 -1.75
CA ALA A 251 9.15 2.32 -0.83
C ALA A 251 9.92 3.61 -0.48
N ARG A 252 11.27 3.56 -0.51
CA ARG A 252 12.14 4.70 -0.21
C ARG A 252 12.38 5.64 -1.39
N GLY A 253 12.10 5.21 -2.61
CA GLY A 253 12.56 5.86 -3.85
C GLY A 253 11.60 6.85 -4.51
N ALA A 254 11.08 7.86 -3.80
CA ALA A 254 10.36 8.97 -4.45
C ALA A 254 11.35 10.09 -4.86
N ARG A 255 11.38 10.44 -6.17
CA ARG A 255 12.14 11.58 -6.72
C ARG A 255 11.59 12.96 -6.25
N PRO A 256 12.39 14.04 -6.38
CA PRO A 256 12.25 15.27 -5.60
C PRO A 256 11.21 16.24 -6.19
N ALA A 257 9.93 15.94 -6.01
CA ALA A 257 8.85 16.90 -6.18
C ALA A 257 8.27 17.28 -4.80
N GLY A 258 9.11 17.83 -3.92
CA GLY A 258 8.71 18.44 -2.64
C GLY A 258 8.34 17.49 -1.48
N HIS A 259 8.25 16.18 -1.69
CA HIS A 259 7.68 15.26 -0.69
C HIS A 259 8.51 13.98 -0.55
N LEU A 260 8.97 13.68 0.67
CA LEU A 260 9.74 12.47 0.98
C LEU A 260 8.88 11.54 1.84
N TRP A 261 8.42 10.45 1.23
CA TRP A 261 7.91 9.31 1.98
C TRP A 261 9.11 8.57 2.57
N GLN A 262 9.07 8.32 3.87
CA GLN A 262 10.05 7.50 4.56
C GLN A 262 9.30 6.41 5.30
N ASP A 263 9.38 5.23 4.73
CA ASP A 263 8.94 4.00 5.35
C ASP A 263 9.92 3.64 6.47
N GLY A 264 9.63 4.14 7.66
CA GLY A 264 10.30 3.76 8.89
C GLY A 264 9.81 2.40 9.35
N HIS A 265 10.25 1.32 8.71
CA HIS A 265 10.03 -0.04 9.24
C HIS A 265 11.29 -0.57 9.90
N HIS A 266 11.37 -0.38 11.21
CA HIS A 266 11.98 -1.40 12.07
C HIS A 266 11.08 -2.63 11.97
N GLN A 267 11.55 -3.65 11.24
CA GLN A 267 11.28 -5.07 11.50
C GLN A 267 9.84 -5.38 11.92
N TRP A 268 8.88 -5.56 10.98
CA TRP A 268 7.45 -5.89 11.24
C TRP A 268 7.22 -6.74 12.49
N PRO A 269 7.09 -6.16 13.70
CA PRO A 269 7.00 -6.94 14.90
C PRO A 269 5.50 -7.08 15.17
N ALA A 270 5.00 -8.31 15.11
CA ALA A 270 3.62 -8.65 15.48
C ALA A 270 2.50 -8.04 14.61
N GLY A 271 2.55 -8.25 13.28
CA GLY A 271 1.37 -8.05 12.41
C GLY A 271 0.90 -6.60 12.25
N ARG A 272 1.82 -5.64 12.08
CA ARG A 272 1.50 -4.21 11.89
C ARG A 272 2.26 -3.56 10.76
N VAL A 273 1.57 -2.75 9.95
CA VAL A 273 2.16 -1.83 8.97
C VAL A 273 2.32 -0.45 9.61
N VAL A 274 3.48 0.18 9.49
CA VAL A 274 3.71 1.58 9.88
C VAL A 274 4.25 2.39 8.71
N LEU A 275 3.42 3.26 8.13
CA LEU A 275 3.82 4.15 7.05
C LEU A 275 4.07 5.56 7.57
N GLY A 276 5.15 6.21 7.12
CA GLY A 276 5.46 7.56 7.53
C GLY A 276 5.98 8.46 6.42
N PHE A 277 5.87 9.76 6.63
CA PHE A 277 6.53 10.74 5.77
C PHE A 277 7.02 11.93 6.57
N GLN A 278 8.07 12.56 6.08
CA GLN A 278 8.59 13.80 6.64
C GLN A 278 8.43 14.87 5.57
N SER A 279 7.64 15.91 5.86
CA SER A 279 7.55 17.05 4.97
C SER A 279 8.92 17.74 4.92
N ARG A 280 9.53 17.81 3.73
CA ARG A 280 10.67 18.70 3.50
C ARG A 280 10.17 20.15 3.43
N PRO A 281 11.01 21.15 3.74
CA PRO A 281 10.66 22.54 3.50
C PRO A 281 10.46 22.76 1.99
N ASP A 282 9.42 23.51 1.61
CA ASP A 282 9.18 23.93 0.22
C ASP A 282 10.34 24.83 -0.25
N TYR A 283 11.25 24.30 -1.07
CA TYR A 283 12.33 25.09 -1.67
C TYR A 283 11.90 25.88 -2.93
N ASN A 284 10.69 25.67 -3.45
CA ASN A 284 10.21 26.27 -4.70
C ASN A 284 9.59 27.68 -4.58
N ARG A 285 10.07 28.51 -3.64
CA ARG A 285 9.77 29.96 -3.60
C ARG A 285 11.02 30.84 -3.56
N LEU A 286 12.18 30.33 -3.99
CA LEU A 286 13.45 31.06 -3.98
C LEU A 286 14.00 31.45 -5.37
N GLY A 287 13.19 31.38 -6.42
CA GLY A 287 13.55 31.91 -7.74
C GLY A 287 12.63 33.07 -8.11
N GLY A 288 12.95 34.29 -7.68
CA GLY A 288 12.14 35.48 -7.97
C GLY A 288 12.44 36.67 -7.07
N LEU A 289 13.71 37.10 -7.03
CA LEU A 289 14.12 38.48 -6.80
C LEU A 289 15.32 38.74 -7.72
#